data_AF-A0A1G3IT00-F1
#
_entry.id   AF-A0A1G3IT00-F1
#
_cell.length_a   1.000
_cell.length_b   1.000
_cell.length_c   1.000
_cell.angle_alpha   90.00
_cell.angle_beta   90.00
_cell.angle_gamma   90.00
#
_symmetry.space_group_name_H-M   'P 1'
#
loop_
_entity.id
_entity.type
_entity.pdbx_description
1 polymer ?
#
loop_
_entity_poly.entity_id
_entity_poly.type
_entity_poly.pdbx_seq_one_letter_code
_entity_poly.pdbx_strand_id
1 'polypeptide(L)'
;MSGALRRGAFRTLDPRSGEVDVVAIRARTGLSQRAFAARFGLDSRAVQDWEQGRRKPTRSVASYLRVIDKAPDVVAAALEEA
;
A
#
# COMPACT_ATOMS: atom_id res chain seq x y z
N MET A 1 26.91 25.77 1.14
CA MET A 1 26.91 24.91 2.34
C MET A 1 25.44 24.61 2.64
N SER A 2 24.80 23.67 1.91
CA SER A 2 24.62 22.26 2.35
C SER A 2 24.02 22.19 3.76
N GLY A 3 22.83 21.66 4.05
CA GLY A 3 21.93 20.76 3.34
C GLY A 3 21.26 19.89 4.42
N ALA A 4 19.92 19.74 4.37
CA ALA A 4 19.18 18.55 4.82
C ALA A 4 17.67 18.86 4.89
N LEU A 5 16.99 18.64 3.76
CA LEU A 5 15.56 18.33 3.75
C LEU A 5 15.36 17.04 4.57
N ARG A 6 14.81 17.15 5.78
CA ARG A 6 14.41 15.97 6.55
C ARG A 6 13.06 15.49 6.04
N ARG A 7 13.14 14.34 5.36
CA ARG A 7 12.10 13.35 5.03
C ARG A 7 10.73 13.61 5.66
N GLY A 8 9.72 13.63 4.79
CA GLY A 8 8.32 13.89 5.07
C GLY A 8 7.83 13.25 6.37
N ALA A 9 7.16 14.10 7.15
CA ALA A 9 6.42 13.73 8.33
C ALA A 9 5.53 12.52 8.03
N PHE A 10 5.89 11.38 8.62
CA PHE A 10 5.05 10.21 8.72
C PHE A 10 3.77 10.68 9.40
N ARG A 11 2.66 10.83 8.64
CA ARG A 11 1.35 10.92 9.28
C ARG A 11 1.19 9.60 10.01
N THR A 12 1.20 9.63 11.33
CA THR A 12 0.79 8.48 12.13
C THR A 12 -0.68 8.21 11.79
N LEU A 13 -0.93 7.42 10.75
CA LEU A 13 -2.27 6.97 10.42
C LEU A 13 -2.69 6.02 11.54
N ASP A 14 -3.80 6.34 12.21
CA ASP A 14 -4.30 5.50 13.29
C ASP A 14 -4.59 4.09 12.76
N PRO A 15 -3.92 3.03 13.28
CA PRO A 15 -4.15 1.66 12.84
C PRO A 15 -5.61 1.21 12.99
N ARG A 16 -6.39 1.86 13.87
CA ARG A 16 -7.80 1.55 14.13
C ARG A 16 -8.78 2.34 13.26
N SER A 17 -8.34 3.41 12.59
CA SER A 17 -9.22 4.27 11.77
C SER A 17 -9.53 3.68 10.39
N GLY A 18 -8.85 2.59 10.00
CA GLY A 18 -8.93 2.06 8.64
C GLY A 18 -8.12 2.86 7.62
N GLU A 19 -7.40 3.90 8.05
CA GLU A 19 -6.54 4.69 7.18
C GLU A 19 -5.22 3.96 6.90
N VAL A 20 -4.88 3.86 5.62
CA VAL A 20 -3.64 3.27 5.11
C VAL A 20 -3.09 4.17 4.01
N ASP A 21 -1.78 4.35 4.00
CA ASP A 21 -1.10 5.08 2.93
C ASP A 21 -0.76 4.10 1.80
N VAL A 22 -1.69 3.94 0.86
CA VAL A 22 -1.55 3.00 -0.26
C VAL A 22 -0.35 3.37 -1.13
N VAL A 23 -0.10 4.66 -1.33
CA VAL A 23 1.04 5.16 -2.13
C VAL A 23 2.34 4.71 -1.48
N ALA A 24 2.49 4.93 -0.18
CA ALA A 24 3.71 4.57 0.53
C ALA A 24 3.94 3.05 0.59
N ILE A 25 2.88 2.27 0.79
CA ILE A 25 2.94 0.80 0.79
C ILE A 25 3.41 0.31 -0.59
N ARG A 26 2.77 0.76 -1.68
CA ARG A 26 3.19 0.38 -3.03
C ARG A 26 4.62 0.83 -3.31
N ALA A 27 4.98 2.06 -2.98
CA ALA A 27 6.31 2.60 -3.25
C ALA A 27 7.43 1.76 -2.62
N ARG A 28 7.21 1.19 -1.41
CA ARG A 28 8.16 0.28 -0.76
C ARG A 28 8.41 -1.01 -1.52
N THR A 29 7.46 -1.46 -2.35
CA THR A 29 7.63 -2.66 -3.20
C THR A 29 8.40 -2.38 -4.49
N GLY A 30 8.59 -1.11 -4.87
CA GLY A 30 9.19 -0.75 -6.17
C GLY A 30 8.31 -1.01 -7.39
N LEU A 31 7.06 -1.45 -7.20
CA LEU A 31 6.16 -1.82 -8.30
C LEU A 31 5.34 -0.64 -8.83
N SER A 32 5.03 -0.67 -10.12
CA SER A 32 3.98 0.19 -10.71
C SER A 32 2.60 -0.15 -10.12
N GLN A 33 1.61 0.74 -10.23
CA GLN A 33 0.23 0.48 -9.75
C GLN A 33 -0.33 -0.83 -10.32
N ARG A 34 -0.15 -1.06 -11.63
CA ARG A 34 -0.64 -2.26 -12.31
C ARG A 34 0.08 -3.53 -11.84
N ALA A 35 1.40 -3.47 -11.67
CA ALA A 35 2.18 -4.61 -11.20
C ALA A 35 1.88 -4.94 -9.72
N PHE A 36 1.70 -3.92 -8.88
CA PHE A 36 1.28 -4.08 -7.50
C PHE A 36 -0.10 -4.72 -7.41
N ALA A 37 -1.05 -4.23 -8.20
CA ALA A 37 -2.39 -4.77 -8.25
C ALA A 37 -2.39 -6.26 -8.66
N ALA A 38 -1.68 -6.59 -9.74
CA ALA A 38 -1.53 -7.97 -10.20
C ALA A 38 -0.86 -8.88 -9.17
N ARG A 39 0.26 -8.45 -8.56
CA ARG A 39 1.01 -9.26 -7.59
C ARG A 39 0.19 -9.60 -6.34
N PHE A 40 -0.72 -8.71 -5.94
CA PHE A 40 -1.46 -8.85 -4.68
C PHE A 40 -2.95 -9.12 -4.88
N GLY A 41 -3.39 -9.52 -6.08
CA GLY A 41 -4.79 -9.85 -6.34
C GLY A 41 -5.76 -8.69 -6.11
N LEU A 42 -5.33 -7.46 -6.37
CA LEU A 42 -6.13 -6.25 -6.25
C LEU A 42 -6.56 -5.75 -7.62
N ASP A 43 -7.66 -5.00 -7.67
CA ASP A 43 -8.05 -4.28 -8.88
C ASP A 43 -7.17 -3.03 -9.08
N SER A 44 -6.58 -2.91 -10.27
CA SER A 44 -5.67 -1.79 -10.59
C SER A 44 -6.34 -0.43 -10.56
N ARG A 45 -7.63 -0.35 -10.91
CA ARG A 45 -8.40 0.89 -10.86
C ARG A 45 -8.73 1.26 -9.41
N ALA A 46 -9.03 0.29 -8.56
CA ALA A 46 -9.22 0.49 -7.13
C ALA A 46 -7.94 1.01 -6.45
N VAL A 47 -6.77 0.44 -6.76
CA VAL A 47 -5.47 0.95 -6.29
C VAL A 47 -5.28 2.41 -6.70
N GLN A 48 -5.54 2.75 -7.96
CA GLN A 48 -5.46 4.13 -8.43
C GLN A 48 -6.45 5.07 -7.71
N ASP A 49 -7.70 4.64 -7.50
CA ASP A 49 -8.71 5.41 -6.79
C ASP A 49 -8.33 5.68 -5.33
N TRP A 50 -7.70 4.71 -4.66
CA TRP A 50 -7.21 4.88 -3.28
C TRP A 50 -5.99 5.80 -3.21
N GLU A 51 -5.01 5.61 -4.10
CA GLU A 51 -3.81 6.45 -4.15
C GLU A 51 -4.14 7.93 -4.47
N GLN A 52 -5.20 8.17 -5.24
CA GLN A 52 -5.66 9.52 -5.59
C GLN A 52 -6.71 10.06 -4.61
N GLY A 53 -7.07 9.29 -3.57
CA GLY A 53 -8.03 9.70 -2.55
C GLY A 53 -9.48 9.80 -3.02
N ARG A 54 -9.81 9.29 -4.22
CA ARG A 54 -11.20 9.27 -4.75
C ARG A 54 -12.08 8.30 -3.97
N ARG A 55 -11.50 7.20 -3.48
CA ARG A 55 -12.17 6.22 -2.62
C ARG A 55 -11.24 5.85 -1.48
N LYS A 56 -11.80 5.32 -0.40
CA LYS A 56 -11.03 4.67 0.66
C LYS A 56 -11.12 3.14 0.52
N PRO A 57 -10.05 2.39 0.83
CA PRO A 57 -10.16 0.93 0.92
C PRO A 57 -11.14 0.56 2.04
N THR A 58 -11.84 -0.57 1.86
CA THR A 58 -12.66 -1.14 2.94
C THR A 58 -11.78 -1.56 4.12
N ARG A 59 -12.36 -1.82 5.28
CA ARG A 59 -11.59 -2.25 6.46
C ARG A 59 -10.77 -3.53 6.20
N SER A 60 -11.34 -4.50 5.49
CA SER A 60 -10.64 -5.75 5.14
C SER A 60 -9.47 -5.49 4.19
N VAL A 61 -9.67 -4.67 3.16
CA VAL A 61 -8.61 -4.28 2.23
C VAL A 61 -7.51 -3.50 2.96
N ALA A 62 -7.86 -2.60 3.88
CA ALA A 62 -6.89 -1.86 4.68
C ALA A 62 -6.06 -2.81 5.57
N SER A 63 -6.68 -3.82 6.18
CA SER A 63 -5.95 -4.87 6.91
C SER A 63 -5.01 -5.65 5.99
N TYR A 64 -5.49 -6.04 4.81
CA TYR A 64 -4.69 -6.76 3.82
C TYR A 64 -3.48 -5.94 3.35
N LEU A 65 -3.67 -4.66 3.03
CA LEU A 65 -2.59 -3.73 2.67
C LEU A 65 -1.55 -3.58 3.78
N ARG A 66 -1.94 -3.66 5.06
CA ARG A 66 -0.98 -3.68 6.18
C ARG A 66 -0.17 -4.97 6.23
N VAL A 67 -0.76 -6.12 5.88
CA VAL A 67 -0.02 -7.38 5.78
C VAL A 67 0.97 -7.31 4.63
N ILE A 68 0.56 -6.82 3.46
CA ILE A 68 1.45 -6.56 2.32
C ILE A 68 2.62 -5.66 2.73
N ASP A 69 2.34 -4.61 3.50
CA ASP A 69 3.38 -3.68 3.96
C ASP A 69 4.45 -4.34 4.85
N LYS A 70 4.05 -5.34 5.64
CA LYS A 70 4.94 -6.02 6.59
C LYS A 70 5.62 -7.24 6.01
N ALA A 71 4.96 -7.96 5.11
CA ALA A 71 5.43 -9.24 4.59
C ALA A 71 5.03 -9.43 3.11
N PRO A 72 5.50 -8.58 2.19
CA PRO A 72 5.06 -8.61 0.80
C PRO A 72 5.41 -9.93 0.11
N ASP A 73 6.54 -10.55 0.44
CA ASP A 73 6.96 -11.81 -0.18
C ASP A 73 6.17 -13.01 0.33
N VAL A 74 5.77 -12.99 1.61
CA VAL A 74 4.90 -14.03 2.18
C VAL A 74 3.52 -13.98 1.54
N VAL A 75 2.95 -12.78 1.37
CA VAL A 75 1.67 -12.61 0.68
C VAL A 75 1.77 -13.07 -0.77
N ALA A 76 2.82 -12.67 -1.49
CA ALA A 76 3.00 -13.07 -2.88
C ALA A 76 3.12 -14.59 -3.03
N ALA A 77 3.94 -15.25 -2.20
CA ALA A 77 4.08 -16.70 -2.19
C ALA A 77 2.73 -17.40 -1.91
N ALA A 78 1.98 -16.92 -0.91
CA ALA A 78 0.68 -17.49 -0.56
C ALA A 78 -0.38 -17.35 -1.67
N LEU A 79 -0.24 -16.38 -2.59
CA LEU A 79 -1.14 -16.19 -3.73
C LEU A 79 -0.71 -16.97 -4.98
N GLU A 80 0.56 -17.38 -5.09
CA GLU A 80 1.05 -18.21 -6.20
C GLU A 80 0.66 -19.70 -6.04
N GLU A 81 0.40 -20.14 -4.80
CA GLU A 81 -0.01 -21.51 -4.46
C GLU A 81 -1.54 -21.76 -4.58
N ALA A 82 -2.32 -20.73 -4.90
CA ALA A 82 -3.79 -20.76 -4.94
C ALA A 82 -4.34 -20.85 -6.37
#